data_AF-A0A7V9NH13-F1
#
_entry.id   AF-A0A7V9NH13-F1
#
_cell.length_a   1.000
_cell.length_b   1.000
_cell.length_c   1.000
_cell.angle_alpha   90.00
_cell.angle_beta   90.00
_cell.angle_gamma   90.00
#
_symmetry.space_group_name_H-M   'P 1'
#
loop_
_entity.id
_entity.type
_entity.pdbx_description
1 polymer ?
#
loop_
_entity_poly.entity_id
_entity_poly.type
_entity_poly.pdbx_seq_one_letter_code
_entity_poly.pdbx_strand_id
1 'polypeptide(L)'
;MAGRVLFCLAVLSAGCASVRQPGGEPSSDVFPVGVATVDITPERPIRLTGYGNRATPSERVEGRLWAKAIALGGERPAVLMATDLIGVPRQITEEVAGRLQRSGVRREALAITATHTHTGPSLTGVLPYIFGTPVPADEQESIDRYSRGLVDALERLALAALADRRPARVAWGRGSAGFASNRRVLKDGKWTAFGV
;
A
#
# COMPACT_ATOMS: atom_id res chain seq x y z
N MET A 1 -34.91 -22.78 9.55
CA MET A 1 -33.65 -23.44 9.14
C MET A 1 -33.16 -22.76 7.88
N ALA A 2 -32.13 -21.92 7.97
CA ALA A 2 -31.55 -21.21 6.82
C ALA A 2 -30.22 -21.87 6.46
N GLY A 3 -30.18 -22.56 5.31
CA GLY A 3 -29.01 -23.24 4.80
C GLY A 3 -27.98 -22.26 4.25
N ARG A 4 -26.73 -22.39 4.68
CA ARG A 4 -25.58 -21.65 4.17
C ARG A 4 -25.15 -22.24 2.82
N VAL A 5 -25.12 -21.41 1.78
CA VAL A 5 -24.53 -21.76 0.48
C VAL A 5 -23.03 -21.50 0.55
N LEU A 6 -22.23 -22.54 0.35
CA LEU A 6 -20.77 -22.49 0.26
C LEU A 6 -20.39 -22.21 -1.20
N PHE A 7 -19.76 -21.07 -1.48
CA PHE A 7 -19.20 -20.80 -2.80
C PHE A 7 -17.76 -21.36 -2.86
N CYS A 8 -17.59 -22.50 -3.54
CA CYS A 8 -16.27 -22.98 -3.95
C CYS A 8 -15.95 -22.38 -5.32
N LEU A 9 -15.01 -21.43 -5.35
CA LEU A 9 -14.46 -20.93 -6.61
C LEU A 9 -13.37 -21.89 -7.09
N ALA A 10 -13.69 -22.76 -8.05
CA ALA A 10 -12.70 -23.56 -8.77
C ALA A 10 -12.19 -22.74 -9.97
N VAL A 11 -10.90 -22.35 -9.94
CA VAL A 11 -10.25 -21.75 -11.12
C VAL A 11 -9.62 -22.86 -11.94
N LEU A 12 -10.22 -23.17 -13.09
CA LEU A 12 -9.62 -24.00 -14.13
C LEU A 12 -8.59 -23.17 -14.92
N SER A 13 -7.31 -23.43 -14.70
CA SER A 13 -6.24 -22.85 -15.51
C SER A 13 -6.02 -23.67 -16.78
N ALA A 14 -6.36 -23.11 -17.94
CA ALA A 14 -5.91 -23.60 -19.24
C ALA A 14 -4.39 -23.46 -19.33
N GLY A 15 -3.70 -24.54 -19.72
CA GLY A 15 -2.26 -24.70 -19.61
C GLY A 15 -1.46 -23.73 -20.49
N CYS A 16 -0.75 -22.81 -19.84
CA CYS A 16 0.55 -22.36 -20.32
C CYS A 16 1.62 -23.21 -19.61
N ALA A 17 2.57 -23.75 -20.38
CA ALA A 17 3.69 -24.51 -19.84
C ALA A 17 4.50 -23.64 -18.87
N SER A 18 4.20 -23.77 -17.58
CA SER A 18 4.95 -23.15 -16.50
C SER A 18 6.23 -23.94 -16.32
N VAL A 19 7.37 -23.28 -16.48
CA VAL A 19 8.63 -23.80 -15.95
C VAL A 19 8.45 -23.87 -14.42
N ARG A 20 8.17 -25.08 -13.93
CA ARG A 20 8.11 -25.39 -12.51
C ARG A 20 9.51 -25.26 -11.95
N GLN A 21 9.87 -24.07 -11.49
CA GLN A 21 11.05 -23.93 -10.65
C GLN A 21 10.84 -24.78 -9.38
N PRO A 22 11.90 -25.38 -8.81
CA PRO A 22 11.79 -26.09 -7.55
C PRO A 22 11.53 -25.05 -6.45
N GLY A 23 10.26 -24.71 -6.24
CA GLY A 23 9.82 -24.20 -4.95
C GLY A 23 10.10 -25.31 -3.95
N GLY A 24 10.92 -25.03 -2.93
CA GLY A 24 11.16 -25.98 -1.86
C GLY A 24 9.84 -26.57 -1.35
N GLU A 25 9.88 -27.83 -0.94
CA GLU A 25 8.74 -28.53 -0.32
C GLU A 25 8.00 -27.56 0.64
N PRO A 26 6.68 -27.35 0.48
CA PRO A 26 5.96 -26.45 1.36
C PRO A 26 6.10 -26.97 2.80
N SER A 27 6.83 -26.22 3.64
CA SER A 27 7.02 -26.58 5.05
C SER A 27 5.66 -26.88 5.68
N SER A 28 5.57 -27.99 6.42
CA SER A 28 4.39 -28.35 7.21
C SER A 28 4.09 -27.36 8.33
N ASP A 29 5.04 -26.47 8.63
CA ASP A 29 5.00 -25.57 9.77
C ASP A 29 4.02 -24.42 9.54
N VAL A 30 3.27 -24.12 10.58
CA VAL A 30 2.36 -22.99 10.62
C VAL A 30 3.03 -21.82 11.33
N PHE A 31 2.85 -20.64 10.78
CA PHE A 31 3.42 -19.40 11.24
C PHE A 31 2.30 -18.42 11.63
N PRO A 32 2.41 -17.65 12.73
CA PRO A 32 1.40 -16.66 13.08
C PRO A 32 1.32 -15.56 12.01
N VAL A 33 0.19 -15.48 11.33
CA VAL A 33 -0.08 -14.45 10.31
C VAL A 33 -1.42 -13.81 10.59
N GLY A 34 -1.46 -12.48 10.59
CA GLY A 34 -2.68 -11.71 10.72
C GLY A 34 -2.78 -10.68 9.61
N VAL A 35 -4.00 -10.38 9.18
CA VAL A 35 -4.25 -9.46 8.08
C VAL A 35 -5.28 -8.41 8.50
N ALA A 36 -5.12 -7.20 8.00
CA ALA A 36 -6.11 -6.16 8.21
C ALA A 36 -6.22 -5.26 6.99
N THR A 37 -7.35 -4.56 6.90
CA THR A 37 -7.62 -3.54 5.89
C THR A 37 -8.34 -2.39 6.57
N VAL A 38 -7.95 -1.16 6.24
CA VAL A 38 -8.64 0.05 6.67
C VAL A 38 -8.84 0.95 5.46
N ASP A 39 -9.98 1.63 5.44
CA ASP A 39 -10.26 2.65 4.44
C ASP A 39 -9.49 3.92 4.78
N ILE A 40 -8.77 4.48 3.82
CA ILE A 40 -8.00 5.72 3.95
C ILE A 40 -8.54 6.80 3.02
N THR A 41 -9.74 6.64 2.47
CA THR A 41 -10.34 7.64 1.59
C THR A 41 -10.61 8.94 2.37
N PRO A 42 -10.13 10.10 1.90
CA PRO A 42 -10.46 11.39 2.51
C PRO A 42 -11.97 11.63 2.57
N GLU A 43 -12.48 12.08 3.71
CA GLU A 43 -13.92 12.40 3.90
C GLU A 43 -14.32 13.73 3.25
N ARG A 44 -13.35 14.59 2.94
CA ARG A 44 -13.55 15.91 2.36
C ARG A 44 -12.67 16.07 1.12
N PRO A 45 -13.04 16.97 0.17
CA PRO A 45 -12.17 17.38 -0.93
C PRO A 45 -10.75 17.70 -0.47
N ILE A 46 -9.77 17.18 -1.19
CA ILE A 46 -8.35 17.39 -0.90
C ILE A 46 -7.55 17.38 -2.19
N ARG A 47 -6.48 18.18 -2.25
CA ARG A 47 -5.58 18.20 -3.40
C ARG A 47 -4.96 16.81 -3.61
N LEU A 48 -5.00 16.34 -4.85
CA LEU A 48 -4.37 15.07 -5.25
C LEU A 48 -2.90 15.28 -5.58
N THR A 49 -2.07 14.25 -5.40
CA THR A 49 -0.62 14.31 -5.67
C THR A 49 -0.18 13.21 -6.64
N GLY A 50 0.86 13.51 -7.43
CA GLY A 50 1.41 12.64 -8.49
C GLY A 50 1.52 13.34 -9.85
N TYR A 51 0.63 14.30 -10.14
CA TYR A 51 0.74 15.19 -11.29
C TYR A 51 0.75 16.66 -10.84
N GLY A 52 1.83 17.38 -11.15
CA GLY A 52 2.02 18.77 -10.68
C GLY A 52 1.04 19.79 -11.24
N ASN A 53 0.38 19.48 -12.36
CA ASN A 53 -0.65 20.33 -12.96
C ASN A 53 -2.03 20.23 -12.28
N ARG A 54 -2.18 19.39 -11.24
CA ARG A 54 -3.43 19.31 -10.45
C ARG A 54 -3.44 20.39 -9.38
N ALA A 55 -4.00 21.54 -9.77
CA ALA A 55 -3.97 22.76 -8.98
C ALA A 55 -5.20 22.96 -8.08
N THR A 56 -6.13 22.01 -8.01
CA THR A 56 -7.38 22.14 -7.25
C THR A 56 -7.66 20.87 -6.42
N PRO A 57 -8.46 20.98 -5.34
CA PRO A 57 -8.96 19.82 -4.60
C PRO A 57 -9.81 18.87 -5.44
N SER A 58 -9.92 17.62 -4.98
CA SER A 58 -10.77 16.61 -5.60
C SER A 58 -12.26 16.98 -5.57
N GLU A 59 -12.98 16.67 -6.66
CA GLU A 59 -14.41 16.95 -6.78
C GLU A 59 -15.29 15.80 -6.26
N ARG A 60 -14.81 14.56 -6.40
CA ARG A 60 -15.52 13.34 -6.00
C ARG A 60 -14.57 12.18 -5.72
N VAL A 61 -15.11 11.14 -5.11
CA VAL A 61 -14.45 9.83 -4.94
C VAL A 61 -14.94 8.90 -6.05
N GLU A 62 -14.07 8.55 -6.99
CA GLU A 62 -14.36 7.56 -8.03
C GLU A 62 -14.20 6.11 -7.51
N GLY A 63 -13.21 5.89 -6.64
CA GLY A 63 -12.94 4.62 -5.99
C GLY A 63 -12.35 4.84 -4.60
N ARG A 64 -12.66 3.91 -3.68
CA ARG A 64 -12.12 3.94 -2.31
C ARG A 64 -10.63 3.60 -2.31
N LEU A 65 -9.90 4.26 -1.42
CA LEU A 65 -8.49 4.04 -1.17
C LEU A 65 -8.32 3.19 0.08
N TRP A 66 -7.42 2.21 0.04
CA TRP A 66 -7.20 1.28 1.13
C TRP A 66 -5.76 1.32 1.63
N ALA A 67 -5.60 1.07 2.92
CA ALA A 67 -4.36 0.57 3.48
C ALA A 67 -4.59 -0.87 3.96
N LYS A 68 -3.65 -1.75 3.65
CA LYS A 68 -3.68 -3.17 3.99
C LYS A 68 -2.41 -3.55 4.72
N ALA A 69 -2.50 -4.45 5.69
CA ALA A 69 -1.35 -4.91 6.44
C ALA A 69 -1.33 -6.43 6.55
N ILE A 70 -0.13 -6.98 6.54
CA ILE A 70 0.18 -8.34 6.96
C ILE A 70 1.13 -8.26 8.15
N ALA A 71 0.74 -8.85 9.27
CA ALA A 71 1.57 -9.05 10.44
C ALA A 71 2.10 -10.49 10.45
N LEU A 72 3.40 -10.64 10.66
CA LEU A 72 4.14 -11.90 10.56
C LEU A 72 4.88 -12.16 11.88
N GLY A 73 4.67 -13.31 12.50
CA GLY A 73 5.45 -13.80 13.64
C GLY A 73 4.78 -13.61 15.00
N GLY A 74 5.36 -14.22 16.03
CA GLY A 74 4.87 -14.20 17.41
C GLY A 74 5.40 -13.01 18.21
N GLU A 75 6.27 -13.28 19.18
CA GLU A 75 6.79 -12.29 20.13
C GLU A 75 7.55 -11.12 19.49
N ARG A 76 8.18 -11.34 18.33
CA ARG A 76 8.91 -10.32 17.57
C ARG A 76 8.29 -10.17 16.18
N PRO A 77 7.14 -9.49 16.07
CA PRO A 77 6.41 -9.43 14.82
C PRO A 77 7.07 -8.48 13.81
N ALA A 78 6.92 -8.80 12.53
CA ALA A 78 7.14 -7.88 11.42
C ALA A 78 5.79 -7.46 10.83
N VAL A 79 5.71 -6.22 10.33
CA VAL A 79 4.50 -5.66 9.71
C VAL A 79 4.86 -5.07 8.36
N LEU A 80 4.20 -5.58 7.32
CA LEU A 80 4.24 -5.01 5.97
C LEU A 80 2.90 -4.35 5.66
N MET A 81 2.92 -3.08 5.29
CA MET A 81 1.75 -2.34 4.86
C MET A 81 1.85 -1.98 3.38
N ALA A 82 0.73 -2.04 2.67
CA ALA A 82 0.54 -1.51 1.33
C ALA A 82 -0.58 -0.46 1.36
N THR A 83 -0.32 0.71 0.79
CA THR A 83 -1.22 1.86 0.85
C THR A 83 -1.52 2.40 -0.54
N ASP A 84 -2.78 2.74 -0.79
CA ASP A 84 -3.20 3.42 -2.03
C ASP A 84 -2.84 4.91 -2.00
N LEU A 85 -1.54 5.18 -2.06
CA LEU A 85 -0.93 6.52 -2.01
C LEU A 85 0.15 6.66 -3.10
N ILE A 86 0.59 7.88 -3.38
CA ILE A 86 1.73 8.12 -4.28
C ILE A 86 3.05 7.69 -3.61
N GLY A 87 3.14 7.83 -2.29
CA GLY A 87 4.34 7.64 -1.50
C GLY A 87 4.05 7.94 -0.04
N VAL A 88 4.91 7.46 0.86
CA VAL A 88 4.77 7.69 2.30
C VAL A 88 5.97 8.50 2.78
N PRO A 89 5.78 9.75 3.23
CA PRO A 89 6.83 10.57 3.82
C PRO A 89 7.51 9.88 5.01
N ARG A 90 8.82 10.09 5.15
CA ARG A 90 9.63 9.54 6.26
C ARG A 90 9.00 9.86 7.61
N GLN A 91 8.52 11.08 7.80
CA GLN A 91 7.93 11.56 9.05
C GLN A 91 6.72 10.71 9.46
N ILE A 92 5.85 10.35 8.51
CA ILE A 92 4.71 9.45 8.76
C ILE A 92 5.22 8.05 9.12
N THR A 93 6.21 7.52 8.40
CA THR A 93 6.78 6.21 8.70
C THR A 93 7.42 6.14 10.10
N GLU A 94 8.22 7.13 10.48
CA GLU A 94 8.88 7.16 11.79
C GLU A 94 7.88 7.35 12.92
N GLU A 95 6.85 8.18 12.74
CA GLU A 95 5.79 8.36 13.72
C GLU A 95 5.02 7.05 13.95
N VAL A 96 4.55 6.39 12.88
CA VAL A 96 3.88 5.08 13.00
C VAL A 96 4.79 4.05 13.66
N ALA A 97 6.08 4.00 13.28
CA ALA A 97 7.04 3.10 13.90
C ALA A 97 7.19 3.35 15.41
N GLY A 98 7.32 4.62 15.82
CA GLY A 98 7.43 5.01 17.21
C GLY A 98 6.22 4.55 18.04
N ARG A 99 5.00 4.71 17.50
CA ARG A 99 3.77 4.28 18.17
C ARG A 99 3.68 2.75 18.33
N LEU A 100 4.14 2.00 17.34
CA LEU A 100 4.09 0.53 17.34
C LEU A 100 5.16 -0.14 18.20
N GLN A 101 6.16 0.60 18.71
CA GLN A 101 7.18 0.03 19.61
C GLN A 101 6.56 -0.64 20.84
N ARG A 102 5.51 -0.04 21.42
CA ARG A 102 4.78 -0.61 22.57
C ARG A 102 4.06 -1.92 22.24
N SER A 103 3.88 -2.23 20.96
CA SER A 103 3.27 -3.46 20.46
C SER A 103 4.31 -4.49 19.99
N GLY A 104 5.60 -4.27 20.30
CA GLY A 104 6.69 -5.20 19.98
C GLY A 104 7.21 -5.10 18.54
N VAL A 105 6.67 -4.21 17.71
CA VAL A 105 7.15 -4.01 16.34
C VAL A 105 8.38 -3.10 16.38
N ARG A 106 9.55 -3.67 16.09
CA ARG A 106 10.79 -2.88 15.97
C ARG A 106 10.78 -2.09 14.66
N ARG A 107 11.48 -0.96 14.62
CA ARG A 107 11.53 -0.07 13.44
C ARG A 107 11.99 -0.79 12.17
N GLU A 108 12.98 -1.66 12.30
CA GLU A 108 13.54 -2.50 11.23
C GLU A 108 12.60 -3.62 10.76
N ALA A 109 11.56 -3.91 11.53
CA ALA A 109 10.54 -4.91 11.22
C ALA A 109 9.25 -4.28 10.67
N LEU A 110 9.22 -2.97 10.41
CA LEU A 110 8.11 -2.26 9.79
C LEU A 110 8.48 -1.76 8.39
N ALA A 111 7.65 -2.11 7.40
CA ALA A 111 7.70 -1.53 6.08
C ALA A 111 6.32 -0.98 5.69
N ILE A 112 6.28 0.28 5.24
CA ILE A 112 5.07 0.90 4.68
C ILE A 112 5.34 1.24 3.23
N THR A 113 4.59 0.62 2.33
CA THR A 113 4.73 0.76 0.88
C THR A 113 3.54 1.51 0.30
N ALA A 114 3.74 2.09 -0.88
CA ALA A 114 2.71 2.80 -1.62
C ALA A 114 2.54 2.16 -3.00
N THR A 115 1.31 2.06 -3.49
CA THR A 115 1.02 1.58 -4.86
C THR A 115 1.48 2.54 -5.94
N HIS A 116 1.89 3.75 -5.54
CA HIS A 116 2.27 4.84 -6.42
C HIS A 116 1.09 5.34 -7.28
N THR A 117 -0.12 5.36 -6.70
CA THR A 117 -1.29 5.94 -7.36
C THR A 117 -1.16 7.46 -7.45
N HIS A 118 -1.38 8.00 -8.65
CA HIS A 118 -1.37 9.45 -8.92
C HIS A 118 -2.72 10.11 -8.61
N THR A 119 -3.71 9.38 -8.11
CA THR A 119 -5.06 9.89 -7.82
C THR A 119 -5.40 9.82 -6.34
N GLY A 120 -4.39 9.69 -5.47
CA GLY A 120 -4.53 9.75 -4.02
C GLY A 120 -4.33 11.17 -3.45
N PRO A 121 -4.67 11.37 -2.16
CA PRO A 121 -4.51 12.65 -1.46
C PRO A 121 -3.04 13.03 -1.31
N SER A 122 -2.76 14.34 -1.38
CA SER A 122 -1.49 14.89 -0.94
C SER A 122 -1.31 14.71 0.57
N LEU A 123 -0.07 14.49 1.00
CA LEU A 123 0.32 14.35 2.40
C LEU A 123 1.34 15.42 2.77
N THR A 124 1.41 15.77 4.05
CA THR A 124 2.42 16.69 4.56
C THR A 124 3.81 16.11 4.28
N GLY A 125 4.62 16.85 3.51
CA GLY A 125 5.99 16.45 3.14
C GLY A 125 6.11 15.47 1.98
N VAL A 126 5.01 15.06 1.33
CA VAL A 126 5.09 14.20 0.13
C VAL A 126 5.33 15.05 -1.11
N LEU A 127 6.39 14.73 -1.87
CA LEU A 127 6.76 15.42 -3.11
C LEU A 127 6.65 16.96 -3.00
N PRO A 128 7.35 17.61 -2.03
CA PRO A 128 7.06 18.98 -1.60
C PRO A 128 7.21 20.06 -2.68
N TYR A 129 7.91 19.75 -3.77
CA TYR A 129 8.13 20.65 -4.90
C TYR A 129 7.25 20.37 -6.13
N ILE A 130 6.34 19.37 -6.06
CA ILE A 130 5.61 18.89 -7.25
C ILE A 130 4.72 19.95 -7.90
N PHE A 131 4.17 20.89 -7.12
CA PHE A 131 3.23 21.90 -7.61
C PHE A 131 3.93 23.15 -8.17
N GLY A 132 5.24 23.31 -7.97
CA GLY A 132 5.99 24.48 -8.42
C GLY A 132 5.65 25.81 -7.72
N THR A 133 4.55 25.85 -6.96
CA THR A 133 4.12 27.00 -6.15
C THR A 133 3.70 26.53 -4.76
N PRO A 134 3.68 27.42 -3.76
CA PRO A 134 3.10 27.12 -2.46
C PRO A 134 1.64 26.66 -2.59
N VAL A 135 1.25 25.68 -1.77
CA VAL A 135 -0.14 25.27 -1.61
C VAL A 135 -0.88 26.33 -0.78
N PRO A 136 -2.11 26.75 -1.15
CA PRO A 136 -2.92 27.66 -0.34
C PRO A 136 -3.08 27.18 1.12
N ALA A 137 -3.16 28.11 2.06
CA ALA A 137 -3.10 27.79 3.50
C ALA A 137 -4.24 26.87 3.97
N ASP A 138 -5.45 27.06 3.47
CA ASP A 138 -6.64 26.26 3.75
C ASP A 138 -6.52 24.83 3.18
N GLU A 139 -5.95 24.70 1.98
CA GLU A 139 -5.63 23.41 1.39
C GLU A 139 -4.51 22.70 2.17
N GLN A 140 -3.48 23.43 2.60
CA GLN A 140 -2.40 22.89 3.42
C GLN A 140 -2.92 22.39 4.77
N GLU A 141 -3.82 23.12 5.43
CA GLU A 141 -4.46 22.67 6.68
C GLU A 141 -5.25 21.36 6.46
N SER A 142 -5.92 21.23 5.31
CA SER A 142 -6.63 20.00 4.93
C SER A 142 -5.69 18.82 4.71
N ILE A 143 -4.54 19.05 4.08
CA ILE A 143 -3.46 18.06 3.92
C ILE A 143 -2.91 17.63 5.27
N ASP A 144 -2.67 18.58 6.18
CA ASP A 144 -2.09 18.30 7.50
C ASP A 144 -3.06 17.51 8.38
N ARG A 145 -4.34 17.88 8.36
CA ARG A 145 -5.41 17.14 9.06
C ARG A 145 -5.52 15.71 8.55
N TYR A 146 -5.56 15.52 7.23
CA TYR A 146 -5.62 14.18 6.64
C TYR A 146 -4.37 13.37 6.99
N SER A 147 -3.18 13.98 6.94
CA SER A 147 -1.91 13.30 7.26
C SER A 147 -1.84 12.82 8.71
N ARG A 148 -2.36 13.60 9.67
CA ARG A 148 -2.51 13.16 11.07
C ARG A 148 -3.47 11.98 11.18
N GLY A 149 -4.66 12.08 10.56
CA GLY A 149 -5.63 11.00 10.57
C GLY A 149 -5.12 9.71 9.89
N LEU A 150 -4.27 9.84 8.86
CA LEU A 150 -3.61 8.72 8.21
C LEU A 150 -2.65 7.99 9.16
N VAL A 151 -1.85 8.72 9.94
CA VAL A 151 -0.99 8.10 10.98
C VAL A 151 -1.83 7.26 11.94
N ASP A 152 -2.93 7.83 12.45
CA ASP A 152 -3.83 7.12 13.36
C ASP A 152 -4.46 5.88 12.68
N ALA A 153 -4.82 5.98 11.40
CA ALA A 153 -5.36 4.87 10.63
C ALA A 153 -4.33 3.75 10.41
N LEU A 154 -3.08 4.09 10.12
CA LEU A 154 -1.99 3.12 9.92
C LEU A 154 -1.59 2.43 11.22
N GLU A 155 -1.61 3.15 12.35
CA GLU A 155 -1.44 2.55 13.68
C GLU A 155 -2.56 1.53 13.95
N ARG A 156 -3.83 1.93 13.81
CA ARG A 156 -4.98 1.02 13.98
C ARG A 156 -4.90 -0.19 13.06
N LEU A 157 -4.50 0.00 11.80
CA LEU A 157 -4.31 -1.07 10.83
C LEU A 157 -3.27 -2.08 11.29
N ALA A 158 -2.10 -1.61 11.75
CA ALA A 158 -1.07 -2.50 12.30
C ALA A 158 -1.60 -3.27 13.52
N LEU A 159 -2.19 -2.58 14.50
CA LEU A 159 -2.73 -3.21 15.70
C LEU A 159 -3.78 -4.28 15.37
N ALA A 160 -4.67 -4.00 14.42
CA ALA A 160 -5.66 -4.96 13.94
C ALA A 160 -5.00 -6.19 13.29
N ALA A 161 -3.98 -6.00 12.44
CA ALA A 161 -3.25 -7.12 11.84
C ALA A 161 -2.48 -7.93 12.89
N LEU A 162 -1.89 -7.29 13.90
CA LEU A 162 -1.20 -7.96 15.00
C LEU A 162 -2.20 -8.80 15.83
N ALA A 163 -3.42 -8.31 16.05
CA ALA A 163 -4.46 -9.00 16.80
C ALA A 163 -5.10 -10.17 16.01
N ASP A 164 -5.17 -10.08 14.68
CA ASP A 164 -5.74 -11.11 13.79
C ASP A 164 -4.80 -12.32 13.57
N ARG A 165 -3.61 -12.33 14.21
CA ARG A 165 -2.63 -13.40 13.98
C ARG A 165 -3.16 -14.77 14.38
N ARG A 166 -3.11 -15.69 13.43
CA ARG A 166 -3.47 -17.11 13.59
C ARG A 166 -2.48 -18.01 12.86
N PRO A 167 -2.38 -19.30 13.22
CA PRO A 167 -1.52 -20.25 12.49
C PRO A 167 -1.89 -20.29 11.00
N ALA A 168 -0.94 -19.99 10.13
CA ALA A 168 -1.12 -19.97 8.68
C ALA A 168 0.13 -20.46 7.95
N ARG A 169 -0.01 -20.82 6.67
CA ARG A 169 1.10 -21.19 5.79
C ARG A 169 1.49 -19.98 4.94
N VAL A 170 2.79 -19.71 4.85
CA VAL A 170 3.34 -18.68 3.95
C VAL A 170 4.01 -19.38 2.78
N ALA A 171 3.61 -19.04 1.57
CA ALA A 171 4.19 -19.55 0.33
C ALA A 171 4.60 -18.38 -0.56
N TRP A 172 5.57 -18.61 -1.45
CA TRP A 172 6.02 -17.61 -2.41
C TRP A 172 6.10 -18.22 -3.80
N GLY A 173 5.93 -17.39 -4.82
CA GLY A 173 6.06 -17.77 -6.21
C GLY A 173 6.43 -16.59 -7.09
N ARG A 174 6.92 -16.89 -8.29
CA ARG A 174 7.33 -15.90 -9.30
C ARG A 174 6.65 -16.21 -10.62
N GLY A 175 6.23 -15.16 -11.32
CA GLY A 175 5.65 -15.24 -12.66
C GLY A 175 6.09 -14.07 -13.54
N SER A 176 5.44 -13.92 -14.70
CA SER A 176 5.65 -12.80 -15.62
C SER A 176 4.29 -12.23 -16.06
N ALA A 177 4.27 -10.94 -16.45
CA ALA A 177 3.09 -10.24 -16.95
C ALA A 177 3.49 -9.21 -18.01
N GLY A 178 2.63 -9.00 -19.02
CA GLY A 178 2.96 -8.23 -20.24
C GLY A 178 2.31 -6.86 -20.38
N PHE A 179 1.83 -6.24 -19.30
CA PHE A 179 1.08 -4.97 -19.37
C PHE A 179 1.93 -3.70 -19.19
N ALA A 180 3.19 -3.83 -18.76
CA ALA A 180 4.07 -2.69 -18.49
C ALA A 180 4.94 -2.37 -19.72
N SER A 181 5.19 -1.08 -19.96
CA SER A 181 6.05 -0.60 -21.05
C SER A 181 7.00 0.48 -20.58
N ASN A 182 8.19 0.54 -21.20
CA ASN A 182 9.14 1.62 -20.93
C ASN A 182 8.70 2.88 -21.66
N ARG A 183 8.24 3.89 -20.91
CA ARG A 183 7.78 5.17 -21.47
C ARG A 183 8.89 6.05 -22.08
N ARG A 184 10.17 5.65 -22.02
CA ARG A 184 11.31 6.38 -22.59
C ARG A 184 11.69 5.73 -23.92
N VAL A 185 11.49 6.46 -25.00
CA VAL A 185 11.90 6.03 -26.33
C VAL A 185 13.41 6.26 -26.48
N LEU A 186 14.14 5.17 -26.71
CA LEU A 186 15.59 5.20 -26.94
C LEU A 186 15.90 4.93 -28.42
N LYS A 187 16.75 5.78 -29.02
CA LYS A 187 17.36 5.55 -30.34
C LYS A 187 18.87 5.51 -30.17
N ASP A 188 19.50 4.41 -30.57
CA ASP A 188 20.94 4.19 -30.43
C ASP A 188 21.44 4.39 -28.98
N GLY A 189 20.66 3.92 -28.00
CA GLY A 189 20.94 4.08 -26.57
C GLY A 189 20.70 5.49 -26.02
N LYS A 190 20.26 6.45 -26.83
CA LYS A 190 19.98 7.83 -26.42
C LYS A 190 18.48 8.09 -26.31
N TRP A 191 18.07 8.78 -25.24
CA TRP A 191 16.69 9.21 -25.06
C TRP A 191 16.27 10.22 -26.14
N THR A 192 15.06 10.06 -26.68
CA THR A 192 14.52 10.93 -27.74
C THR A 192 13.20 11.59 -27.35
N ALA A 193 12.28 10.84 -26.74
CA ALA A 193 10.97 11.35 -26.34
C ALA A 193 10.31 10.47 -25.26
N PHE A 194 9.18 10.93 -24.74
CA PHE A 194 8.23 10.08 -24.01
C PHE A 194 7.28 9.40 -24.99
N GLY A 195 7.01 8.11 -24.79
CA GLY A 195 6.16 7.30 -25.65
C GLY A 195 6.29 5.82 -25.30
N VAL A 196 5.29 5.03 -25.69
CA VAL A 196 5.32 3.57 -25.66
C VAL A 196 5.52 3.07 -27.09
#